data_AF-A0A0F0GSR3-F1
#
_entry.id   AF-A0A0F0GSR3-F1
#
_cell.length_a   1.000
_cell.length_b   1.000
_cell.length_c   1.000
_cell.angle_alpha   90.00
_cell.angle_beta   90.00
_cell.angle_gamma   90.00
#
_symmetry.space_group_name_H-M   'P 1'
#
loop_
_entity.id
_entity.type
_entity.pdbx_description
1 polymer ?
#
loop_
_entity_poly.entity_id
_entity_poly.type
_entity_poly.pdbx_seq_one_letter_code
_entity_poly.pdbx_strand_id
1 'polypeptide(L)'
;MKLIPSGREPFQITVLAAVVLYGLAALVDFNRFATSTLRVFPDPWGRVFIAGFALSAFAALAGMIMGNVSGVLIERIGLWPLAGIGAWYGLWSLGVNGSRALGFAAFLFALAIASICRIWKIRRAKQLSGVAAELVARAPDERTS
;
A
#
# COMPACT_ATOMS: atom_id res chain seq x y z
N MET A 1 -5.67 22.45 -12.47
CA MET A 1 -5.55 21.12 -11.81
C MET A 1 -4.13 21.01 -11.27
N LYS A 2 -3.92 21.17 -9.95
CA LYS A 2 -2.56 21.08 -9.36
C LYS A 2 -2.12 19.62 -9.39
N LEU A 3 -1.28 19.27 -10.36
CA LEU A 3 -0.55 18.01 -10.37
C LEU A 3 0.43 18.05 -9.20
N ILE A 4 0.09 17.38 -8.10
CA ILE A 4 1.11 17.04 -7.10
C ILE A 4 2.02 16.07 -7.82
N PRO A 5 3.34 16.33 -7.96
CA PRO A 5 4.26 15.32 -8.47
C PRO A 5 4.29 14.19 -7.46
N SER A 6 3.35 13.26 -7.59
CA SER A 6 3.45 11.99 -6.89
C SER A 6 4.62 11.32 -7.56
N GLY A 7 5.71 11.12 -6.82
CA GLY A 7 6.83 10.30 -7.30
C GLY A 7 6.27 8.91 -7.55
N ARG A 8 5.74 8.68 -8.75
CA ARG A 8 5.20 7.39 -9.18
C ARG A 8 6.39 6.48 -9.34
N GLU A 9 6.71 5.75 -8.28
CA GLU A 9 7.80 4.79 -8.28
C GLU A 9 7.32 3.56 -9.06
N PRO A 10 7.83 3.29 -10.29
CA PRO A 10 7.32 2.21 -11.14
C PRO A 10 7.43 0.85 -10.44
N PHE A 11 8.47 0.68 -9.61
CA PHE A 11 8.63 -0.49 -8.75
C PHE A 11 7.42 -0.72 -7.82
N GLN A 12 6.90 0.33 -7.17
CA GLN A 12 5.78 0.20 -6.26
C GLN A 12 4.48 -0.18 -6.97
N ILE A 13 4.25 0.40 -8.16
CA ILE A 13 3.12 0.07 -9.02
C ILE A 13 3.18 -1.42 -9.42
N THR A 14 4.34 -1.89 -9.86
CA THR A 14 4.54 -3.30 -10.26
C THR A 14 4.32 -4.25 -9.10
N VAL A 15 4.84 -3.93 -7.90
CA VAL A 15 4.64 -4.76 -6.71
C VAL A 15 3.16 -4.83 -6.31
N LEU A 16 2.45 -3.70 -6.30
CA LEU A 16 1.01 -3.68 -6.00
C LEU A 16 0.20 -4.44 -7.04
N ALA A 17 0.51 -4.29 -8.33
CA ALA A 17 -0.13 -5.03 -9.40
C ALA A 17 0.09 -6.54 -9.26
N ALA A 18 1.31 -6.97 -8.94
CA ALA A 18 1.61 -8.37 -8.68
C ALA A 18 0.82 -8.92 -7.47
N VAL A 19 0.68 -8.14 -6.40
CA VAL A 19 -0.14 -8.50 -5.23
C VAL A 19 -1.62 -8.64 -5.60
N VAL A 20 -2.17 -7.72 -6.40
CA VAL A 20 -3.55 -7.79 -6.88
C VAL A 20 -3.76 -9.05 -7.73
N LEU A 21 -2.87 -9.31 -8.68
CA LEU A 21 -2.95 -10.49 -9.54
C LEU A 21 -2.86 -11.80 -8.74
N TYR A 22 -1.92 -11.89 -7.79
CA TYR A 22 -1.82 -13.02 -6.88
C TYR A 22 -3.11 -13.21 -6.07
N GLY A 23 -3.65 -12.13 -5.51
CA GLY A 23 -4.89 -12.17 -4.75
C GLY A 23 -6.08 -12.66 -5.56
N LEU A 24 -6.24 -12.14 -6.79
CA LEU A 24 -7.30 -12.58 -7.70
C LEU A 24 -7.14 -14.06 -8.10
N ALA A 25 -5.92 -14.49 -8.46
CA ALA A 25 -5.65 -15.89 -8.78
C ALA A 25 -5.98 -16.83 -7.61
N ALA A 26 -5.60 -16.44 -6.38
CA ALA A 26 -5.89 -17.22 -5.19
C ALA A 26 -7.36 -17.18 -4.74
N LEU A 27 -8.14 -16.17 -5.16
CA LEU A 27 -9.60 -16.19 -4.97
C LEU A 27 -10.31 -17.15 -5.93
N VAL A 28 -9.78 -17.31 -7.15
CA VAL A 28 -10.31 -18.26 -8.14
C VAL A 28 -9.97 -19.70 -7.76
N ASP A 29 -8.71 -19.98 -7.41
CA ASP A 29 -8.24 -21.31 -7.03
C ASP A 29 -7.36 -21.27 -5.77
N PHE A 30 -8.02 -21.16 -4.62
CA PHE A 30 -7.37 -21.04 -3.31
C PHE A 30 -6.42 -22.21 -3.03
N ASN A 31 -6.84 -23.44 -3.33
CA ASN A 31 -6.04 -24.63 -3.00
C ASN A 31 -4.75 -24.72 -3.82
N ARG A 32 -4.70 -24.12 -5.00
CA ARG A 32 -3.50 -24.10 -5.84
C ARG A 32 -2.54 -22.98 -5.49
N PHE A 33 -3.06 -21.78 -5.23
CA PHE A 33 -2.23 -20.58 -5.06
C PHE A 33 -1.98 -20.16 -3.60
N ALA A 34 -2.80 -20.62 -2.64
CA ALA A 34 -2.57 -20.32 -1.23
C ALA A 34 -1.26 -20.92 -0.73
N THR A 35 -0.48 -20.11 -0.02
CA THR A 35 0.74 -20.57 0.69
C THR A 35 0.38 -21.63 1.74
N SER A 36 1.37 -22.43 2.14
CA SER A 36 1.19 -23.44 3.20
C SER A 36 0.61 -22.83 4.48
N THR A 37 1.07 -21.64 4.87
CA THR A 37 0.57 -20.90 6.04
C THR A 37 -0.90 -20.52 5.90
N LEU A 38 -1.34 -20.09 4.71
CA LEU A 38 -2.72 -19.66 4.47
C LEU A 38 -3.71 -20.83 4.48
N ARG A 39 -3.25 -22.04 4.14
CA ARG A 39 -4.08 -23.26 4.21
C ARG A 39 -4.36 -23.72 5.64
N VAL A 40 -3.58 -23.26 6.62
CA VAL A 40 -3.82 -23.54 8.04
C VAL A 40 -4.98 -22.69 8.59
N PHE A 41 -5.35 -21.60 7.91
CA PHE A 41 -6.50 -20.81 8.34
C PHE A 41 -7.81 -21.61 8.19
N PRO A 42 -8.71 -21.57 9.18
CA PRO A 42 -10.03 -22.16 9.05
C PRO A 42 -10.78 -21.51 7.88
N ASP A 43 -11.45 -22.31 7.06
CA ASP A 43 -12.36 -21.79 6.03
C ASP A 43 -13.55 -21.10 6.72
N PRO A 44 -13.96 -19.88 6.32
CA PRO A 44 -13.57 -19.11 5.13
C PRO A 44 -12.48 -18.05 5.34
N TRP A 45 -11.86 -18.00 6.51
CA TRP A 45 -10.99 -16.89 6.93
C TRP A 45 -9.75 -16.71 6.06
N GLY A 46 -9.18 -17.80 5.52
CA GLY A 46 -8.07 -17.70 4.57
C GLY A 46 -8.46 -16.95 3.29
N ARG A 47 -9.66 -17.21 2.75
CA ARG A 47 -10.19 -16.52 1.57
C ARG A 47 -10.50 -15.06 1.87
N VAL A 48 -11.11 -14.79 3.03
CA VAL A 48 -11.40 -13.41 3.49
C VAL A 48 -10.11 -12.61 3.63
N PHE A 49 -9.07 -13.22 4.18
CA PHE A 49 -7.75 -12.61 4.30
C PHE A 49 -7.17 -12.24 2.93
N ILE A 50 -7.17 -13.17 1.97
CA ILE A 50 -6.69 -12.90 0.60
C ILE A 50 -7.52 -11.81 -0.07
N ALA A 51 -8.85 -11.83 0.08
CA ALA A 51 -9.73 -10.80 -0.46
C ALA A 51 -9.40 -9.42 0.12
N GLY A 52 -9.18 -9.32 1.43
CA GLY A 52 -8.79 -8.09 2.09
C GLY A 52 -7.42 -7.58 1.63
N PHE A 53 -6.45 -8.49 1.44
CA PHE A 53 -5.12 -8.14 0.94
C PHE A 53 -5.17 -7.64 -0.52
N ALA A 54 -5.90 -8.34 -1.38
CA ALA A 54 -6.12 -7.96 -2.78
C ALA A 54 -6.84 -6.62 -2.91
N LEU A 55 -7.91 -6.42 -2.13
CA LEU A 55 -8.70 -5.18 -2.14
C LEU A 55 -7.88 -3.98 -1.65
N SER A 56 -7.06 -4.17 -0.61
CA SER A 56 -6.17 -3.14 -0.08
C SER A 56 -5.12 -2.73 -1.12
N ALA A 57 -4.50 -3.71 -1.79
CA ALA A 57 -3.53 -3.45 -2.85
C ALA A 57 -4.19 -2.79 -4.08
N PHE A 58 -5.40 -3.22 -4.43
CA PHE A 58 -6.18 -2.65 -5.53
C PHE A 58 -6.55 -1.19 -5.24
N ALA A 59 -7.04 -0.88 -4.04
CA ALA A 59 -7.33 0.49 -3.63
C ALA A 59 -6.06 1.36 -3.66
N ALA A 60 -4.93 0.85 -3.15
CA ALA A 60 -3.66 1.56 -3.20
C ALA A 60 -3.24 1.89 -4.64
N LEU A 61 -3.32 0.89 -5.53
CA LEU A 61 -2.97 1.01 -6.95
C LEU A 61 -3.90 1.98 -7.69
N ALA A 62 -5.21 1.88 -7.48
CA ALA A 62 -6.20 2.78 -8.06
C ALA A 62 -5.94 4.24 -7.65
N GLY A 63 -5.64 4.48 -6.37
CA GLY A 63 -5.28 5.80 -5.86
C GLY A 63 -4.04 6.39 -6.55
N MET A 64 -2.99 5.58 -6.76
CA MET A 64 -1.77 5.99 -7.45
C MET A 64 -2.01 6.37 -8.93
N ILE A 65 -2.86 5.61 -9.62
CA ILE A 65 -3.18 5.82 -11.03
C ILE A 65 -3.98 7.12 -11.22
N MET A 66 -4.95 7.39 -10.34
CA MET A 66 -5.80 8.58 -10.43
C MET A 66 -5.02 9.90 -10.36
N GLY A 67 -3.96 9.97 -9.54
CA GLY A 67 -3.05 11.13 -9.48
C GLY A 67 -3.67 12.46 -9.01
N ASN A 68 -4.94 12.45 -8.57
CA ASN A 68 -5.65 13.61 -8.05
C ASN A 68 -5.72 13.57 -6.51
N VAL A 69 -6.24 14.64 -5.89
CA VAL A 69 -6.33 14.75 -4.41
C VAL A 69 -7.11 13.60 -3.78
N SER A 70 -8.22 13.20 -4.40
CA SER A 70 -9.03 12.05 -3.96
C SER A 70 -8.26 10.74 -4.10
N GLY A 71 -7.48 10.57 -5.17
CA GLY A 71 -6.62 9.41 -5.41
C GLY A 71 -5.58 9.25 -4.31
N VAL A 72 -5.00 10.34 -3.80
CA VAL A 72 -4.06 10.31 -2.67
C VAL A 72 -4.73 9.81 -1.38
N LEU A 73 -6.01 10.12 -1.17
CA LEU A 73 -6.77 9.61 -0.02
C LEU A 73 -7.02 8.11 -0.15
N ILE A 74 -7.45 7.66 -1.34
CA ILE A 74 -7.69 6.25 -1.67
C ILE A 74 -6.39 5.45 -1.55
N GLU A 75 -5.28 5.99 -2.05
CA GLU A 75 -3.94 5.39 -1.94
C GLU A 75 -3.60 5.11 -0.47
N ARG A 76 -3.80 6.10 0.40
CA ARG A 76 -3.56 5.94 1.85
C ARG A 76 -4.48 4.92 2.50
N ILE A 77 -5.76 4.91 2.13
CA ILE A 77 -6.74 3.95 2.66
C ILE A 77 -6.38 2.53 2.24
N GLY A 78 -5.80 2.32 1.05
CA GLY A 78 -5.31 1.00 0.63
C GLY A 78 -4.01 0.59 1.33
N LEU A 79 -3.06 1.52 1.49
CA LEU A 79 -1.73 1.22 2.05
C LEU A 79 -1.76 0.91 3.56
N TRP A 80 -2.66 1.52 4.34
CA TRP A 80 -2.79 1.25 5.78
C TRP A 80 -3.12 -0.22 6.11
N PRO A 81 -4.24 -0.78 5.62
CA PRO A 81 -4.56 -2.17 5.83
C PRO A 81 -3.54 -3.09 5.16
N LEU A 82 -2.97 -2.73 4.01
CA LEU A 82 -1.91 -3.52 3.38
C LEU A 82 -0.68 -3.65 4.30
N ALA A 83 -0.27 -2.57 4.95
CA ALA A 83 0.83 -2.60 5.91
C ALA A 83 0.49 -3.44 7.15
N GLY A 84 -0.71 -3.27 7.72
CA GLY A 84 -1.16 -4.04 8.88
C GLY A 84 -1.26 -5.54 8.58
N ILE A 85 -1.90 -5.89 7.46
CA ILE A 85 -2.06 -7.28 7.00
C ILE A 85 -0.69 -7.90 6.70
N GLY A 86 0.20 -7.19 6.00
CA GLY A 86 1.54 -7.66 5.69
C GLY A 86 2.37 -7.94 6.96
N ALA A 87 2.39 -7.01 7.91
CA ALA A 87 3.13 -7.19 9.16
C ALA A 87 2.55 -8.33 10.02
N TRP A 88 1.22 -8.37 10.19
CA TRP A 88 0.53 -9.42 10.94
C TRP A 88 0.80 -10.81 10.34
N TYR A 89 0.67 -10.93 9.02
CA TYR A 89 0.83 -12.21 8.33
C TYR A 89 2.29 -12.66 8.25
N GLY A 90 3.24 -11.72 8.11
CA GLY A 90 4.66 -12.00 8.25
C GLY A 90 4.99 -12.60 9.61
N LEU A 91 4.49 -11.99 10.69
CA LEU A 91 4.68 -12.48 12.06
C LEU A 91 4.02 -13.85 12.27
N TRP A 92 2.78 -14.01 11.82
CA TRP A 92 2.07 -15.29 11.90
C TRP A 92 2.80 -16.41 11.14
N SER A 93 3.30 -16.12 9.93
CA SER A 93 4.01 -17.10 9.12
C SER A 93 5.30 -17.58 9.77
N LEU A 94 6.01 -16.70 10.49
CA LEU A 94 7.16 -17.08 11.31
C LEU A 94 6.75 -17.94 12.50
N GLY A 95 5.62 -17.64 13.15
CA GLY A 95 5.11 -18.46 14.27
C GLY A 95 4.76 -19.89 13.85
N VAL A 96 4.15 -20.07 12.66
CA VAL A 96 3.70 -21.39 12.18
C VAL A 96 4.83 -22.20 11.54
N ASN A 97 5.71 -21.57 10.75
CA ASN A 97 6.72 -22.29 9.95
C ASN A 97 8.15 -22.09 10.45
N GLY A 98 8.37 -21.25 11.45
CA GLY A 98 9.70 -20.92 11.97
C GLY A 98 10.60 -20.29 10.90
N SER A 99 11.86 -20.74 10.87
CA SER A 99 12.89 -20.24 9.95
C SER A 99 12.60 -20.52 8.47
N ARG A 100 11.74 -21.51 8.16
CA ARG A 100 11.36 -21.83 6.77
C ARG A 100 10.57 -20.71 6.09
N ALA A 101 9.91 -19.85 6.87
CA ALA A 101 9.16 -18.70 6.36
C ALA A 101 9.98 -17.40 6.34
N LEU A 102 11.27 -17.41 6.69
CA LEU A 102 12.03 -16.19 6.91
C LEU A 102 12.11 -15.29 5.66
N GLY A 103 12.31 -15.87 4.47
CA GLY A 103 12.31 -15.10 3.22
C GLY A 103 10.96 -14.48 2.89
N PHE A 104 9.87 -15.23 3.06
CA PHE A 104 8.51 -14.74 2.82
C PHE A 104 8.10 -13.66 3.83
N ALA A 105 8.41 -13.87 5.11
CA ALA A 105 8.14 -12.90 6.17
C ALA A 105 8.96 -11.61 5.97
N ALA A 106 10.23 -11.71 5.60
CA ALA A 106 11.07 -10.55 5.28
C ALA A 106 10.49 -9.74 4.13
N PHE A 107 9.99 -10.40 3.08
CA PHE A 107 9.28 -9.73 1.99
C PHE A 107 8.02 -8.99 2.47
N LEU A 108 7.18 -9.63 3.29
CA LEU A 108 5.97 -8.99 3.82
C LEU A 108 6.27 -7.81 4.74
N PHE A 109 7.29 -7.91 5.60
CA PHE A 109 7.74 -6.80 6.43
C PHE A 109 8.31 -5.66 5.59
N ALA A 110 9.10 -5.95 4.55
CA ALA A 110 9.60 -4.94 3.62
C ALA A 110 8.45 -4.23 2.91
N LEU A 111 7.42 -4.96 2.46
CA LEU A 111 6.22 -4.39 1.86
C LEU A 111 5.45 -3.50 2.84
N ALA A 112 5.33 -3.93 4.10
CA ALA A 112 4.67 -3.15 5.15
C ALA A 112 5.42 -1.85 5.45
N ILE A 113 6.75 -1.93 5.60
CA ILE A 113 7.62 -0.76 5.81
C ILE A 113 7.53 0.19 4.61
N ALA A 114 7.64 -0.32 3.38
CA ALA A 114 7.52 0.48 2.17
C ALA A 114 6.16 1.21 2.09
N SER A 115 5.07 0.53 2.48
CA SER A 115 3.72 1.10 2.55
C SER A 115 3.64 2.23 3.58
N ILE A 116 4.21 2.05 4.78
CA ILE A 116 4.28 3.08 5.82
C ILE A 116 5.12 4.27 5.37
N CYS A 117 6.31 4.03 4.81
CA CYS A 117 7.17 5.07 4.26
C CYS A 117 6.45 5.88 3.18
N ARG A 118 5.68 5.22 2.30
CA ARG A 118 4.86 5.89 1.29
C ARG A 118 3.78 6.77 1.91
N ILE A 119 3.07 6.29 2.93
CA ILE A 119 2.07 7.09 3.67
C ILE A 119 2.73 8.34 4.27
N TRP A 120 3.94 8.22 4.82
CA TRP A 120 4.68 9.37 5.36
C TRP A 120 5.13 10.34 4.28
N LYS A 121 5.64 9.86 3.14
CA LYS A 121 5.98 10.69 1.97
C LYS A 121 4.77 11.53 1.54
N ILE A 122 3.58 10.90 1.44
CA ILE A 122 2.33 11.58 1.09
C ILE A 122 1.97 12.66 2.13
N ARG A 123 2.07 12.36 3.42
CA ARG A 123 1.76 13.33 4.50
C ARG A 123 2.69 14.54 4.44
N ARG A 124 4.01 14.32 4.28
CA ARG A 124 5.01 15.39 4.16
C ARG A 124 4.76 16.25 2.93
N ALA A 125 4.47 15.65 1.77
CA ALA A 125 4.17 16.39 0.54
C ALA A 125 2.95 17.32 0.71
N LYS A 126 1.92 16.87 1.45
CA LYS A 126 0.74 17.70 1.75
C LYS A 126 1.09 18.88 2.66
N GLN A 127 1.93 18.67 3.68
CA GLN A 127 2.38 19.75 4.58
C GLN A 127 3.18 20.82 3.82
N LEU A 128 4.15 20.40 3.01
CA LEU A 128 4.97 21.31 2.21
C LEU A 128 4.14 22.13 1.22
N SER A 129 3.15 21.51 0.58
CA SER A 129 2.23 22.20 -0.34
C SER A 129 1.37 23.25 0.37
N GLY A 130 1.03 23.03 1.64
CA GLY A 130 0.31 24.00 2.47
C GLY A 130 1.18 25.20 2.83
N VAL A 131 2.41 24.95 3.31
CA VAL A 131 3.38 26.01 3.65
C VAL A 131 3.72 26.87 2.43
N ALA A 132 3.96 26.26 1.27
CA ALA A 132 4.23 27.00 0.04
C ALA A 132 3.04 27.89 -0.38
N ALA A 133 1.80 27.41 -0.21
CA ALA A 133 0.61 28.22 -0.50
C ALA A 133 0.48 29.41 0.47
N GLU A 134 0.80 29.23 1.75
CA GLU A 134 0.80 30.29 2.75
C GLU A 134 1.88 31.35 2.45
N LEU A 135 3.10 30.94 2.07
CA LEU A 135 4.17 31.86 1.69
C LEU A 135 3.81 32.69 0.45
N VAL A 136 3.17 32.07 -0.56
CA VAL A 136 2.69 32.80 -1.75
C VAL A 136 1.58 33.78 -1.38
N ALA A 137 0.67 33.42 -0.47
CA ALA A 137 -0.39 34.32 -0.01
C ALA A 137 0.13 35.50 0.84
N ARG A 138 1.28 35.32 1.51
CA ARG A 138 1.90 36.33 2.36
C ARG A 138 2.87 37.26 1.63
N ALA A 139 3.30 36.96 0.40
CA ALA A 139 4.15 37.84 -0.39
C ALA A 139 3.32 39.02 -0.93
N PRO A 140 3.35 40.20 -0.29
CA PRO A 140 2.58 41.35 -0.75
C PRO A 140 3.28 41.97 -1.95
N ASP A 141 2.50 42.40 -2.94
CA ASP A 141 2.77 43.32 -4.07
C ASP A 141 4.12 44.08 -4.13
N GLU A 142 5.28 43.41 -4.12
CA GLU A 142 6.57 44.00 -4.54
C GLU A 142 6.67 44.15 -6.08
N ARG A 143 5.55 44.01 -6.80
CA ARG A 143 5.49 44.07 -8.28
C ARG A 143 4.77 45.30 -8.84
N THR A 144 4.34 46.24 -8.01
CA THR A 144 3.62 47.46 -8.44
C THR A 144 4.46 48.74 -8.33
N SER A 145 5.78 48.65 -8.16
CA SER A 145 6.70 49.81 -8.20
C SER A 145 7.57 49.82 -9.44
#